data_AF-A0A9N9BLP9-F1
#
_entry.id   AF-A0A9N9BLP9-F1
#
_cell.length_a   1.000
_cell.length_b   1.000
_cell.length_c   1.000
_cell.angle_alpha   90.00
_cell.angle_beta   90.00
_cell.angle_gamma   90.00
#
_symmetry.space_group_name_H-M   'P 1'
#
loop_
_entity.id
_entity.type
_entity.pdbx_description
1 polymer ?
#
loop_
_entity_poly.entity_id
_entity_poly.type
_entity_poly.pdbx_seq_one_letter_code
_entity_poly.pdbx_strand_id
1 'polypeptide(L)'
;MQVENNDQSNNFTNFLLRIGDGCKSAINGDMIKIPDQMVIPWLNEQDSLQNLIESIYSNLSENAYDNEHIINSAILTTKNEYVDYLNKKIVEQFPGTSKPFYAYDS
;
A
#
# COMPACT_ATOMS: atom_id res chain seq x y z
N MET A 1 -18.19 -18.87 9.05
CA MET A 1 -17.26 -17.74 8.94
C MET A 1 -15.89 -18.34 8.66
N GLN A 2 -15.49 -18.39 7.39
CA GLN A 2 -14.14 -18.85 7.04
C GLN A 2 -13.21 -17.69 7.35
N VAL A 3 -12.35 -17.86 8.35
CA VAL A 3 -11.22 -16.96 8.56
C VAL A 3 -10.22 -17.36 7.48
N GLU A 4 -10.15 -16.57 6.40
CA GLU A 4 -9.04 -16.70 5.48
C GLU A 4 -7.75 -16.42 6.27
N ASN A 5 -6.95 -17.47 6.49
CA ASN A 5 -5.63 -17.36 7.05
C ASN A 5 -4.77 -16.61 6.04
N ASN A 6 -4.73 -15.28 6.17
CA ASN A 6 -3.86 -14.43 5.39
C ASN A 6 -2.54 -14.29 6.17
N ASP A 7 -1.57 -15.17 5.90
CA ASP A 7 -0.31 -15.32 6.65
C ASP A 7 0.49 -13.99 6.76
N GLN A 8 0.30 -13.06 5.83
CA GLN A 8 0.92 -11.72 5.85
C GLN A 8 0.32 -10.79 6.93
N SER A 9 -1.00 -10.86 7.14
CA SER A 9 -1.72 -10.03 8.13
C SER A 9 -1.36 -10.42 9.56
N ASN A 10 -1.14 -11.72 9.79
CA ASN A 10 -0.60 -12.24 11.04
C ASN A 10 0.84 -11.76 11.31
N ASN A 11 1.68 -11.67 10.28
CA ASN A 11 3.07 -11.21 10.44
C ASN A 11 3.15 -9.74 10.83
N PHE A 12 2.40 -8.84 10.17
CA PHE A 12 2.41 -7.41 10.51
C PHE A 12 1.84 -7.15 11.90
N THR A 13 0.73 -7.80 12.25
CA THR A 13 0.12 -7.70 13.59
C THR A 13 1.08 -8.17 14.68
N ASN A 14 1.72 -9.32 14.50
CA ASN A 14 2.69 -9.84 15.46
C ASN A 14 3.92 -8.92 15.60
N PHE A 15 4.37 -8.30 14.51
CA PHE A 15 5.45 -7.32 14.54
C PHE A 15 5.05 -6.09 15.38
N LEU A 16 3.85 -5.54 15.16
CA LEU A 16 3.34 -4.41 15.95
C LEU A 16 3.17 -4.77 17.44
N LEU A 17 2.63 -5.94 17.75
CA LEU A 17 2.49 -6.42 19.13
C LEU A 17 3.85 -6.53 19.82
N ARG A 18 4.83 -7.14 19.15
CA ARG A 18 6.19 -7.26 19.67
C ARG A 18 6.83 -5.89 19.96
N ILE A 19 6.56 -4.88 19.13
CA ILE A 19 7.01 -3.50 19.39
C ILE A 19 6.31 -2.93 20.62
N GLY A 20 4.99 -3.11 20.74
CA GLY A 20 4.18 -2.64 21.86
C GLY A 20 4.61 -3.27 23.21
N ASP A 21 5.01 -4.54 23.17
CA ASP A 21 5.54 -5.27 24.33
C ASP A 21 7.00 -4.90 24.67
N GLY A 22 7.59 -3.91 23.98
CA GLY A 22 8.95 -3.44 24.23
C GLY A 22 10.05 -4.33 23.65
N CYS A 23 9.71 -5.39 22.92
CA CYS A 23 10.65 -6.34 22.32
C CYS A 23 11.23 -5.84 20.98
N LYS A 24 11.75 -4.60 20.96
CA LYS A 24 12.26 -3.94 19.75
C LYS A 24 13.53 -4.61 19.21
N SER A 25 13.53 -4.99 17.92
CA SER A 25 14.76 -5.24 17.16
C SER A 25 15.32 -3.88 16.72
N ALA A 26 16.12 -3.25 17.59
CA ALA A 26 16.67 -1.93 17.35
C ALA A 26 17.88 -1.97 16.40
N ILE A 27 17.95 -1.03 15.46
CA ILE A 27 19.21 -0.63 14.81
C ILE A 27 19.59 0.69 15.47
N ASN A 28 20.70 0.73 16.22
CA ASN A 28 21.19 1.92 16.93
C ASN A 28 20.13 2.64 17.79
N GLY A 29 20.04 2.25 19.07
CA GLY A 29 19.26 2.97 20.08
C GLY A 29 17.76 2.81 19.91
N ASP A 30 17.12 3.77 19.24
CA ASP A 30 15.66 3.98 19.28
C ASP A 30 14.92 3.64 17.98
N MET A 31 15.64 3.29 16.89
CA MET A 31 15.01 2.99 15.61
C MET A 31 14.60 1.52 15.51
N ILE A 32 13.37 1.29 15.06
CA ILE A 32 12.82 -0.04 14.86
C ILE A 32 13.20 -0.51 13.45
N LYS A 33 13.86 -1.68 13.34
CA LYS A 33 14.05 -2.32 12.03
C LYS A 33 12.74 -2.95 11.57
N ILE A 34 12.24 -2.53 10.41
CA ILE A 34 11.16 -3.23 9.71
C ILE A 34 11.74 -4.54 9.12
N PRO A 35 11.09 -5.70 9.30
CA PRO A 35 11.54 -6.96 8.73
C PRO A 35 11.64 -6.89 7.21
N ASP A 36 12.65 -7.54 6.64
CA ASP A 36 12.90 -7.46 5.19
C ASP A 36 11.73 -8.04 4.37
N GLN A 37 10.91 -8.93 4.93
CA GLN A 37 9.69 -9.45 4.27
C GLN A 37 8.56 -8.42 4.15
N MET A 38 8.60 -7.34 4.92
CA MET A 38 7.60 -6.26 4.92
C MET A 38 8.07 -5.02 4.17
N VAL A 39 9.28 -5.04 3.61
CA VAL A 39 9.90 -3.90 2.93
C VAL A 39 9.97 -4.19 1.44
N ILE A 40 9.52 -3.23 0.65
CA ILE A 40 9.77 -3.23 -0.79
C ILE A 40 11.16 -2.64 -1.02
N PRO A 41 12.09 -3.37 -1.67
CA PRO A 41 13.42 -2.87 -1.94
C PRO A 41 13.36 -1.57 -2.73
N TRP A 42 14.09 -0.57 -2.25
CA TRP A 42 14.23 0.69 -2.97
C TRP A 42 15.17 0.52 -4.17
N LEU A 43 14.73 0.99 -5.34
CA LEU A 43 15.51 0.99 -6.59
C LEU A 43 15.79 2.42 -7.06
N ASN A 44 14.75 3.10 -7.53
CA ASN A 44 14.67 4.53 -7.74
C ASN A 44 13.23 4.97 -7.40
N GLU A 45 12.96 6.28 -7.36
CA GLU A 45 11.65 6.78 -6.96
C GLU A 45 10.50 6.21 -7.80
N GLN A 46 10.61 6.24 -9.13
CA GLN A 46 9.56 5.79 -10.03
C GLN A 46 9.30 4.29 -9.92
N ASP A 47 10.34 3.46 -10.02
CA ASP A 47 10.19 2.00 -9.99
C ASP A 47 9.76 1.51 -8.61
N SER A 48 10.23 2.15 -7.52
CA SER A 48 9.82 1.77 -6.17
C SER A 48 8.36 2.10 -5.89
N LEU A 49 7.87 3.24 -6.39
CA LEU A 49 6.45 3.61 -6.26
C LEU A 49 5.56 2.72 -7.13
N GLN A 50 6.01 2.32 -8.31
CA GLN A 50 5.30 1.36 -9.14
C GLN A 50 5.23 -0.02 -8.47
N ASN A 51 6.35 -0.52 -7.94
CA ASN A 51 6.39 -1.78 -7.18
C ASN A 51 5.48 -1.72 -5.93
N LEU A 52 5.40 -0.56 -5.26
CA LEU A 52 4.46 -0.35 -4.15
C LEU A 52 3.00 -0.49 -4.62
N ILE A 53 2.63 0.14 -5.73
CA ILE A 53 1.27 0.01 -6.28
C ILE A 53 0.98 -1.45 -6.62
N GLU A 54 1.88 -2.16 -7.32
CA GLU A 54 1.68 -3.54 -7.74
C GLU A 54 1.62 -4.52 -6.56
N SER A 55 2.32 -4.23 -5.45
CA SER A 55 2.27 -5.04 -4.24
C SER A 55 0.92 -4.98 -3.51
N ILE A 56 0.21 -3.84 -3.61
CA ILE A 56 -1.07 -3.60 -2.95
C ILE A 56 -2.23 -3.89 -3.89
N TYR A 57 -2.12 -3.47 -5.16
CA TYR A 57 -3.12 -3.64 -6.20
C TYR A 57 -2.57 -4.52 -7.32
N SER A 58 -2.51 -5.81 -7.04
CA SER A 58 -2.00 -6.79 -8.00
C SER A 58 -2.88 -6.83 -9.25
N ASN A 59 -2.26 -6.55 -10.39
CA ASN A 59 -2.87 -6.53 -11.72
C ASN A 59 -4.24 -5.82 -11.79
N LEU A 60 -4.26 -4.51 -11.51
CA LEU A 60 -5.46 -3.67 -11.60
C LEU A 60 -6.22 -3.83 -12.92
N SER A 61 -5.53 -4.11 -14.03
CA SER A 61 -6.18 -4.26 -15.33
C SER A 61 -7.14 -5.46 -15.39
N GLU A 62 -6.82 -6.54 -14.69
CA GLU A 62 -7.61 -7.77 -14.62
C GLU A 62 -8.57 -7.76 -13.42
N ASN A 63 -8.13 -7.17 -12.30
CA ASN A 63 -8.85 -7.22 -11.03
C ASN A 63 -9.65 -5.94 -10.71
N ALA A 64 -9.70 -4.95 -11.62
CA ALA A 64 -10.40 -3.68 -11.42
C ALA A 64 -11.88 -3.80 -11.01
N TYR A 65 -12.51 -4.94 -11.29
CA TYR A 65 -13.91 -5.20 -10.98
C TYR A 65 -14.10 -6.03 -9.71
N ASP A 66 -13.01 -6.48 -9.07
CA ASP A 66 -13.05 -7.04 -7.73
C ASP A 66 -13.17 -5.90 -6.71
N ASN A 67 -14.42 -5.52 -6.46
CA ASN A 67 -14.75 -4.42 -5.56
C ASN A 67 -14.25 -4.66 -4.14
N GLU A 68 -14.19 -5.91 -3.67
CA GLU A 68 -13.85 -6.18 -2.27
C GLU A 68 -12.36 -5.91 -2.01
N HIS A 69 -11.49 -6.32 -2.93
CA HIS A 69 -10.06 -6.07 -2.81
C HIS A 69 -9.70 -4.59 -2.95
N ILE A 70 -10.32 -3.88 -3.90
CA ILE A 70 -10.01 -2.47 -4.18
C ILE A 70 -10.49 -1.55 -3.06
N ILE A 71 -11.69 -1.79 -2.52
CA ILE A 71 -12.27 -0.94 -1.48
C ILE A 71 -11.56 -1.14 -0.13
N ASN A 72 -11.04 -2.34 0.14
CA ASN A 72 -10.37 -2.66 1.39
C ASN A 72 -8.86 -2.38 1.39
N SER A 73 -8.31 -1.87 0.28
CA SER A 73 -6.91 -1.54 0.13
C SER A 73 -6.67 -0.02 0.20
N ALA A 74 -5.58 0.40 0.85
CA ALA A 74 -5.19 1.80 0.91
C ALA A 74 -3.66 1.94 0.91
N ILE A 75 -3.16 2.95 0.21
CA ILE A 75 -1.76 3.37 0.31
C ILE A 75 -1.71 4.67 1.09
N LEU A 76 -0.99 4.67 2.21
CA LEU A 76 -0.82 5.83 3.07
C LEU A 76 0.57 6.42 2.86
N THR A 77 0.63 7.72 2.61
CA THR A 77 1.88 8.47 2.54
C THR A 77 1.94 9.50 3.66
N THR A 78 3.15 9.85 4.08
CA THR A 78 3.37 10.87 5.11
C THR A 78 3.21 12.30 4.58
N LYS A 79 3.22 12.47 3.24
CA LYS A 79 3.11 13.76 2.57
C LYS A 79 2.17 13.70 1.38
N ASN A 80 1.43 14.80 1.19
CA ASN A 80 0.48 14.97 0.09
C ASN A 80 1.14 15.03 -1.29
N GLU A 81 2.40 15.46 -1.40
CA GLU A 81 3.11 15.51 -2.70
C GLU A 81 3.16 14.14 -3.39
N TYR A 82 3.22 13.05 -2.61
CA TYR A 82 3.19 11.69 -3.12
C TYR A 82 1.77 11.17 -3.39
N VAL A 83 0.74 11.76 -2.75
CA VAL A 83 -0.66 11.37 -2.93
C VAL A 83 -1.10 11.61 -4.36
N ASP A 84 -0.82 12.79 -4.91
CA ASP A 84 -1.20 13.14 -6.27
C ASP A 84 -0.53 12.24 -7.31
N TYR A 85 0.76 11.94 -7.11
CA TYR A 85 1.51 11.04 -7.98
C TYR A 85 0.92 9.61 -7.96
N LEU A 86 0.70 9.05 -6.77
CA LEU A 86 0.19 7.69 -6.62
C LEU A 86 -1.24 7.56 -7.13
N ASN A 87 -2.13 8.51 -6.78
CA ASN A 87 -3.52 8.49 -7.25
C ASN A 87 -3.59 8.53 -8.77
N LYS A 88 -2.80 9.40 -9.42
CA LYS A 88 -2.73 9.44 -10.88
C LYS A 88 -2.26 8.11 -11.46
N LYS A 89 -1.19 7.52 -10.89
CA LYS A 89 -0.64 6.23 -11.36
C LYS A 89 -1.61 5.07 -11.20
N ILE A 90 -2.35 5.02 -10.09
CA ILE A 90 -3.36 3.99 -9.84
C ILE A 90 -4.50 4.13 -10.85
N VAL A 91 -5.05 5.34 -11.03
CA VAL A 91 -6.16 5.60 -11.97
C VAL A 91 -5.75 5.30 -13.42
N GLU A 92 -4.51 5.59 -13.82
CA GLU A 92 -3.98 5.24 -15.16
C GLU A 92 -3.97 3.73 -15.45
N GLN A 93 -3.94 2.88 -14.42
CA GLN A 93 -3.94 1.41 -14.55
C GLN A 93 -5.33 0.79 -14.62
N PHE A 94 -6.38 1.54 -14.24
CA PHE A 94 -7.76 1.03 -14.33
C PHE A 94 -8.17 0.85 -15.81
N PRO A 95 -8.82 -0.27 -16.16
CA PRO A 95 -9.34 -0.46 -17.50
C PRO A 95 -10.51 0.50 -17.75
N GLY A 96 -10.55 1.07 -18.96
CA GLY A 96 -11.63 1.94 -19.41
C GLY A 96 -11.17 3.34 -19.81
N THR A 97 -12.13 4.20 -20.15
CA THR A 97 -11.85 5.57 -20.59
C THR A 97 -12.02 6.55 -19.44
N SER A 98 -11.02 7.41 -19.23
CA SER A 98 -11.09 8.51 -18.27
C SER A 98 -12.27 9.44 -18.58
N LYS A 99 -13.04 9.81 -17.55
CA LYS A 99 -14.18 10.72 -17.65
C LYS A 99 -13.92 11.94 -16.77
N PRO A 100 -13.80 13.15 -17.34
CA PRO A 100 -13.67 14.36 -16.54
C PRO A 100 -14.99 14.68 -15.82
N PHE A 101 -14.91 15.02 -14.55
CA PHE A 101 -16.03 15.59 -13.79
C PHE A 101 -15.72 17.06 -13.51
N TYR A 102 -16.63 17.94 -13.89
CA TYR A 102 -16.48 19.37 -13.68
C TYR A 102 -17.24 19.76 -12.41
N ALA A 103 -16.53 20.30 -11.43
CA ALA A 103 -17.16 20.92 -10.29
C ALA A 103 -17.86 22.20 -10.74
N TYR A 104 -19.11 22.40 -10.30
CA TYR A 104 -19.82 23.65 -10.48
C TYR A 104 -19.67 24.46 -9.19
N ASP A 105 -18.89 25.54 -9.25
CA ASP A 105 -18.85 26.53 -8.16
C ASP A 105 -19.80 27.67 -8.55
N SER A 106 -20.79 27.95 -7.69
CA SER A 106 -21.85 28.95 -7.95
C SER A 106 -21.43 30.36 -7.58
#